data_AF-A0A934QMZ3-F1
#
_entry.id   AF-A0A934QMZ3-F1
#
_cell.length_a   1.000
_cell.length_b   1.000
_cell.length_c   1.000
_cell.angle_alpha   90.00
_cell.angle_beta   90.00
_cell.angle_gamma   90.00
#
_symmetry.space_group_name_H-M   'P 1'
#
loop_
_entity.id
_entity.type
_entity.pdbx_description
1 polymer ?
#
loop_
_entity_poly.entity_id
_entity_poly.type
_entity_poly.pdbx_seq_one_letter_code
_entity_poly.pdbx_strand_id
1 'polypeptide(L)'
;MTGTPSYQVDPEQLRSHASRLTAHADQLATTGAALPAEMGAQSLGAFAQFITAGLGSAMQRTMDAFGHASSTVDTVSGALRRAADEYQNSDSDHATGLTGIGSRLEEGPQ
;
A
#
# COMPACT_ATOMS: atom_id res chain seq x y z
N MET A 1 -9.38 -6.53 -24.86
CA MET A 1 -8.38 -6.59 -23.77
C MET A 1 -8.67 -5.43 -22.83
N THR A 2 -9.37 -5.69 -21.73
CA THR A 2 -9.62 -4.68 -20.68
C THR A 2 -8.42 -4.70 -19.73
N GLY A 3 -7.47 -3.78 -19.95
CA GLY A 3 -6.39 -3.55 -19.01
C GLY A 3 -7.01 -3.09 -17.69
N THR A 4 -6.85 -3.88 -16.63
CA THR A 4 -7.27 -3.51 -15.29
C THR A 4 -6.63 -2.16 -14.97
N PRO A 5 -7.39 -1.11 -14.62
CA PRO A 5 -6.80 0.16 -14.26
C PRO A 5 -5.88 -0.10 -13.06
N SER A 6 -4.57 0.04 -13.26
CA SER A 6 -3.60 -0.06 -12.17
C SER A 6 -3.81 1.17 -11.30
N TYR A 7 -4.63 1.02 -10.27
CA TYR A 7 -4.77 2.02 -9.23
C TYR A 7 -3.46 2.04 -8.45
N GLN A 8 -2.52 2.86 -8.91
CA GLN A 8 -1.20 3.01 -8.33
C GLN A 8 -1.34 3.87 -7.09
N VAL A 9 -1.70 3.22 -5.98
CA VAL A 9 -1.79 3.87 -4.68
C VAL A 9 -0.40 3.99 -4.12
N ASP A 10 0.07 5.22 -3.96
CA ASP A 10 1.32 5.50 -3.25
C ASP A 10 1.13 5.21 -1.75
N PRO A 11 1.85 4.24 -1.16
CA PRO A 11 1.78 3.94 0.27
C PRO A 11 2.08 5.18 1.14
N GLU A 12 2.91 6.10 0.66
CA GLU A 12 3.28 7.29 1.42
C GLU A 12 2.15 8.33 1.46
N GLN A 13 1.40 8.47 0.36
CA GLN A 13 0.20 9.31 0.32
C GLN A 13 -0.87 8.82 1.31
N LEU A 14 -0.98 7.50 1.48
CA LEU A 14 -1.90 6.89 2.44
C LEU A 14 -1.47 7.11 3.89
N ARG A 15 -0.18 6.92 4.21
CA ARG A 15 0.38 7.21 5.54
C ARG A 15 0.20 8.68 5.91
N SER A 16 0.45 9.58 4.96
CA SER A 16 0.22 11.01 5.14
C SER A 16 -1.25 11.30 5.46
N HIS A 17 -2.19 10.69 4.74
CA HIS A 17 -3.63 10.84 5.03
C HIS A 17 -4.00 10.32 6.42
N ALA A 18 -3.47 9.16 6.83
CA ALA A 18 -3.70 8.60 8.16
C ALA A 18 -3.19 9.53 9.26
N SER A 19 -1.97 10.07 9.13
CA SER A 19 -1.39 10.99 10.10
C SER A 19 -2.22 12.28 10.26
N ARG A 20 -2.73 12.84 9.15
CA ARG A 20 -3.62 14.01 9.22
C ARG A 20 -4.95 13.69 9.90
N LEU A 21 -5.52 12.51 9.65
CA LEU A 21 -6.74 12.08 10.32
C LEU A 21 -6.53 11.94 11.84
N THR A 22 -5.40 11.38 12.26
CA THR A 22 -5.01 11.30 13.67
C THR A 22 -4.87 12.69 14.30
N ALA A 23 -4.19 13.61 13.63
CA ALA A 23 -4.04 14.98 14.11
C ALA A 23 -5.40 15.69 14.31
N HIS A 24 -6.35 15.49 13.38
CA HIS A 24 -7.71 16.03 13.52
C HIS A 24 -8.48 15.39 14.67
N ALA A 25 -8.28 14.11 14.92
CA ALA A 25 -8.89 13.42 16.05
C ALA A 25 -8.36 13.92 17.40
N ASP A 26 -7.05 14.11 17.53
CA ASP A 26 -6.43 14.67 18.72
C ASP A 26 -6.91 16.09 18.97
N GLN A 27 -7.04 16.90 17.92
CA GLN A 27 -7.58 18.25 18.00
C GLN A 27 -9.04 18.25 18.47
N LEU A 28 -9.87 17.31 17.98
CA LEU A 28 -11.25 17.16 18.41
C LEU A 28 -11.34 16.74 19.88
N ALA A 29 -10.52 15.78 20.32
CA ALA A 29 -10.45 15.35 21.71
C ALA A 29 -10.04 16.50 22.64
N THR A 30 -9.04 17.29 22.24
CA THR A 30 -8.56 18.46 22.98
C THR A 30 -9.64 19.53 23.09
N THR A 31 -10.37 19.77 22.00
CA THR A 31 -11.50 20.73 21.98
C THR A 31 -12.63 20.25 22.90
N GLY A 32 -12.91 18.94 22.91
CA GLY A 32 -13.89 18.35 23.81
C GLY A 32 -13.50 18.45 25.29
N ALA A 33 -12.22 18.33 25.61
CA ALA A 33 -11.71 18.53 26.96
C ALA A 33 -11.79 20.00 27.43
N ALA A 34 -11.87 20.95 26.49
CA ALA A 34 -11.99 22.38 26.76
C ALA A 34 -13.47 22.87 26.83
N LEU A 35 -14.46 21.99 26.68
CA LEU A 35 -15.86 22.36 26.75
C LEU A 35 -16.23 22.86 28.16
N PRO A 36 -17.02 23.95 28.30
CA PRO A 36 -17.40 24.50 29.60
C PRO A 36 -18.11 23.46 30.48
N ALA A 37 -17.90 23.55 31.79
CA ALA A 37 -18.48 22.68 32.81
C ALA A 37 -20.03 22.65 32.84
N GLU A 38 -20.70 23.45 32.01
CA GLU A 38 -22.17 23.44 31.84
C GLU A 38 -22.69 22.26 31.02
N MET A 39 -21.83 21.51 30.33
CA MET A 39 -22.22 20.19 29.82
C MET A 39 -22.35 19.22 31.01
N GLY A 40 -23.58 18.82 31.33
CA GLY A 40 -23.83 17.84 32.38
C GLY A 40 -22.97 16.57 32.22
N ALA A 41 -22.49 16.01 33.33
CA ALA A 41 -21.49 14.93 33.36
C ALA A 41 -21.83 13.71 32.46
N GLN A 42 -23.11 13.44 32.25
CA GLN A 42 -23.59 12.38 31.35
C GLN A 42 -23.29 12.66 29.87
N SER A 43 -23.44 13.91 29.42
CA SER A 43 -23.15 14.33 28.04
C SER A 43 -21.65 14.34 27.76
N LEU A 44 -20.82 14.71 28.75
CA LEU A 44 -19.37 14.65 28.64
C LEU A 44 -18.87 13.19 28.56
N GLY A 45 -19.42 12.31 29.40
CA GLY A 45 -19.11 10.88 29.36
C GLY A 45 -19.48 10.22 28.04
N ALA A 46 -20.67 10.50 27.51
CA ALA A 46 -21.11 9.98 26.22
C ALA A 46 -20.23 10.48 25.05
N PHE A 47 -19.82 11.76 25.09
CA PHE A 47 -18.91 12.32 24.09
C PHE A 47 -17.51 11.68 24.16
N ALA A 48 -16.93 11.56 25.35
CA ALA A 48 -15.63 10.91 25.53
C ALA A 48 -15.65 9.44 25.08
N GLN A 49 -16.76 8.74 25.33
CA GLN A 49 -16.97 7.38 24.87
C GLN A 49 -17.11 7.29 23.35
N PHE A 50 -17.82 8.23 22.72
CA PHE A 50 -17.93 8.30 21.26
C PHE A 50 -16.56 8.53 20.59
N ILE A 51 -15.77 9.46 21.12
CA ILE A 51 -14.40 9.71 20.63
C ILE A 51 -13.55 8.46 20.79
N THR A 52 -13.52 7.88 21.99
CA THR A 52 -12.62 6.74 22.27
C THR A 52 -13.02 5.50 21.49
N ALA A 53 -14.29 5.13 21.52
CA ALA A 53 -14.77 3.88 20.91
C ALA A 53 -15.03 4.03 19.41
N GLY A 54 -15.67 5.13 18.99
CA GLY A 54 -16.06 5.35 17.60
C GLY A 54 -14.87 5.77 16.74
N LEU A 55 -14.24 6.88 17.11
CA LEU A 55 -13.16 7.46 16.32
C LEU A 55 -11.87 6.63 16.41
N GLY A 56 -11.55 6.08 17.59
CA GLY A 56 -10.44 5.14 17.75
C GLY A 56 -10.61 3.88 16.89
N SER A 57 -11.80 3.26 16.88
CA SER A 57 -12.08 2.09 16.04
C SER A 57 -12.02 2.39 14.54
N ALA A 58 -12.46 3.59 14.13
CA ALA A 58 -12.37 4.03 12.75
C ALA A 58 -10.91 4.19 12.31
N MET A 59 -10.09 4.85 13.14
CA MET A 59 -8.66 5.01 12.87
C MET A 59 -7.92 3.68 12.78
N GLN A 60 -8.21 2.75 13.69
CA GLN A 60 -7.62 1.41 13.67
C GLN A 60 -7.91 0.71 12.33
N ARG A 61 -9.18 0.70 11.89
CA ARG A 61 -9.58 0.11 10.60
C ARG A 61 -8.91 0.79 9.41
N THR A 62 -8.74 2.11 9.46
CA THR A 62 -8.01 2.85 8.43
C THR A 62 -6.54 2.43 8.37
N MET A 63 -5.86 2.31 9.51
CA MET A 63 -4.47 1.82 9.56
C MET A 63 -4.34 0.39 9.03
N ASP A 64 -5.24 -0.51 9.41
CA ASP A 64 -5.24 -1.90 8.94
C ASP A 64 -5.42 -1.99 7.42
N ALA A 65 -6.38 -1.24 6.87
CA ALA A 65 -6.61 -1.20 5.43
C ALA A 65 -5.39 -0.68 4.66
N PHE A 66 -4.68 0.31 5.21
CA PHE A 66 -3.45 0.83 4.61
C PHE A 66 -2.28 -0.15 4.70
N GLY A 67 -2.12 -0.84 5.83
CA GLY A 67 -1.15 -1.92 5.96
C GLY A 67 -1.39 -3.01 4.91
N HIS A 68 -2.65 -3.38 4.70
CA HIS A 68 -3.04 -4.38 3.69
C HIS A 68 -2.75 -3.91 2.25
N ALA A 69 -3.06 -2.66 1.93
CA ALA A 69 -2.76 -2.08 0.62
C ALA A 69 -1.25 -2.05 0.34
N SER A 70 -0.44 -1.59 1.30
CA SER A 70 1.02 -1.57 1.19
C SER A 70 1.58 -2.96 0.95
N SER A 71 1.14 -3.96 1.73
CA SER A 71 1.58 -5.35 1.59
C SER A 71 1.24 -5.93 0.22
N THR A 72 0.07 -5.57 -0.33
CA THR A 72 -0.34 -5.98 -1.67
C THR A 72 0.57 -5.37 -2.74
N VAL A 73 0.88 -4.07 -2.64
CA VAL A 73 1.79 -3.39 -3.57
C VAL A 73 3.20 -3.98 -3.51
N ASP A 74 3.72 -4.26 -2.31
CA ASP A 74 5.03 -4.90 -2.13
C ASP A 74 5.04 -6.29 -2.76
N THR A 75 3.97 -7.06 -2.60
CA THR A 75 3.80 -8.39 -3.20
C THR A 75 3.80 -8.31 -4.72
N VAL A 76 3.00 -7.41 -5.30
CA VAL A 76 2.92 -7.22 -6.76
C VAL A 76 4.27 -6.73 -7.31
N SER A 77 4.93 -5.81 -6.62
CA SER A 77 6.26 -5.32 -7.01
C SER A 77 7.29 -6.44 -6.99
N GLY A 78 7.27 -7.30 -5.97
CA GLY A 78 8.12 -8.49 -5.89
C GLY A 78 7.84 -9.52 -6.99
N ALA A 79 6.57 -9.70 -7.36
CA ALA A 79 6.19 -10.58 -8.47
C ALA A 79 6.64 -10.01 -9.83
N LEU A 80 6.46 -8.70 -10.06
CA LEU A 80 6.94 -8.01 -11.26
C LEU A 80 8.46 -8.13 -11.43
N ARG A 81 9.21 -7.98 -10.32
CA ARG A 81 10.67 -8.13 -10.37
C ARG A 81 11.09 -9.55 -10.75
N ARG A 82 10.46 -10.58 -10.15
CA ARG A 82 10.69 -11.97 -10.55
C ARG A 82 10.36 -12.24 -12.01
N ALA A 83 9.22 -11.74 -12.49
CA ALA A 83 8.81 -11.90 -13.87
C ALA A 83 9.83 -11.24 -14.84
N ALA A 84 10.38 -10.08 -14.48
CA ALA A 84 11.43 -9.43 -15.26
C ALA A 84 12.73 -10.24 -15.26
N ASP A 85 13.15 -10.77 -14.11
CA ASP A 85 14.35 -11.62 -14.00
C ASP A 85 14.20 -12.90 -14.86
N GLU A 86 13.03 -13.54 -14.83
CA GLU A 86 12.72 -14.71 -15.66
C GLU A 86 12.76 -14.38 -17.15
N TYR A 87 12.21 -13.24 -17.55
CA TYR A 87 12.23 -12.80 -18.95
C TYR A 87 13.65 -12.54 -19.44
N GLN A 88 14.48 -11.87 -18.62
CA GLN A 88 15.87 -11.59 -18.94
C GLN A 88 16.71 -12.87 -19.07
N ASN A 89 16.47 -13.86 -18.21
CA ASN A 89 17.16 -15.14 -18.29
C ASN A 89 16.77 -15.91 -19.55
N SER A 90 15.46 -15.97 -19.87
CA SER A 90 14.96 -16.63 -21.07
C SER A 90 15.50 -15.99 -22.36
N ASP A 91 15.55 -14.66 -22.41
CA ASP A 91 16.13 -13.92 -23.54
C ASP A 91 17.63 -14.20 -23.70
N SER A 92 18.37 -14.23 -22.59
CA SER A 92 19.80 -14.56 -22.59
C SER A 92 20.07 -16.00 -23.06
N ASP A 93 19.24 -16.95 -22.64
CA ASP A 93 19.34 -18.35 -23.06
C ASP A 93 19.04 -18.51 -24.55
N HIS A 94 18.00 -17.84 -25.05
CA HIS A 94 17.67 -17.84 -26.48
C HIS A 94 18.75 -17.17 -27.34
N ALA A 95 19.30 -16.04 -26.90
CA ALA A 95 20.40 -15.36 -27.58
C ALA A 95 21.65 -16.26 -27.66
N THR A 96 21.95 -16.98 -26.58
CA THR A 96 23.05 -17.96 -26.55
C THR A 96 22.81 -19.12 -27.51
N GLY A 97 21.59 -19.66 -27.53
CA GLY A 97 21.18 -20.71 -28.47
C GLY A 97 21.28 -20.28 -29.93
N LEU A 98 20.80 -19.08 -30.26
CA LEU A 98 20.89 -18.49 -31.61
C LEU A 98 22.35 -18.28 -32.04
N THR A 99 23.19 -17.75 -31.15
CA THR A 99 24.63 -17.58 -31.42
C THR A 99 25.31 -18.92 -31.70
N GLY A 100 24.98 -19.95 -30.90
CA GLY A 100 25.53 -21.30 -31.08
C GLY A 100 25.00 -22.07 -32.31
N ILE A 101 23.86 -21.65 -32.87
CA ILE A 101 23.37 -22.13 -34.18
C ILE A 101 24.09 -21.39 -35.30
N GLY A 102 24.26 -20.07 -35.18
CA GLY A 102 25.01 -19.25 -36.13
C GLY A 102 26.45 -19.74 -36.31
N SER A 103 27.16 -20.00 -35.21
CA SER A 103 28.54 -20.51 -35.26
C SER A 103 28.64 -21.91 -35.92
N ARG A 104 27.65 -22.78 -35.71
CA ARG A 104 27.57 -24.11 -36.35
C ARG A 104 27.24 -24.06 -37.84
N LEU A 105 26.61 -22.99 -38.31
CA LEU A 105 26.30 -22.79 -39.73
C LEU A 105 27.48 -22.15 -40.48
N GLU A 106 28.33 -21.39 -39.78
CA GLU A 106 29.58 -20.83 -40.34
C GLU A 106 30.71 -21.88 -40.42
N GLU A 107 30.71 -22.89 -39.55
CA GLU A 107 31.51 -24.12 -39.68
C GLU A 107 30.80 -25.14 -40.60
N GLY A 108 30.89 -24.96 -41.91
CA GLY A 108 30.24 -25.86 -42.89
C GLY A 108 30.64 -27.34 -42.76
N PRO A 109 29.79 -28.28 -43.25
CA PRO A 109 30.08 -29.72 -43.18
C PRO A 109 31.29 -30.06 -44.07
N GLN A 110 32.28 -30.75 -43.51
CA GLN A 110 33.32 -31.43 -44.28
C GLN A 110 32.81 -32.71 -44.93
#